data_AF-F8W148-F1
#
_entry.id   AF-F8W148-F1
#
_cell.length_a   1.000
_cell.length_b   1.000
_cell.length_c   1.000
_cell.angle_alpha   90.00
_cell.angle_beta   90.00
_cell.angle_gamma   90.00
#
_symmetry.space_group_name_H-M   'P 1'
#
loop_
_entity.id
_entity.type
_entity.pdbx_description
1 polymer ?
#
loop_
_entity_poly.entity_id
_entity_poly.type
_entity_poly.pdbx_seq_one_letter_code
_entity_poly.pdbx_strand_id
1 'polypeptide(L)'
;MRALVLLLSLFLLGGQAQHVSDWTYSEGALDEAHWPQHYPACGGQRQSPINLQRTKISLPSTMRMTVADGTVYIAQQMHFHWGGASSEISGSEHTVDGIRHVIEIHIVHYNSKYKSYDIAQDAPDGLAVLAAFVEVKNYPENTYYSNFISHLANIKYPGQRTTLTGLDVQDMLPRNLQHYYTYHGSL
;
A
#
# COMPACT_ATOMS: atom_id res chain seq x y z
N MET A 1 -11.20 -5.19 -45.17
CA MET A 1 -11.74 -6.24 -46.07
C MET A 1 -10.93 -7.51 -45.91
N ARG A 2 -11.63 -8.66 -45.90
CA ARG A 2 -11.20 -10.06 -45.64
C ARG A 2 -11.06 -10.41 -44.16
N ALA A 3 -11.64 -11.48 -43.60
CA ALA A 3 -12.71 -12.39 -44.01
C ALA A 3 -13.23 -13.06 -42.70
N LEU A 4 -14.52 -13.37 -42.67
CA LEU A 4 -15.25 -14.01 -41.58
C LEU A 4 -15.03 -15.54 -41.60
N VAL A 5 -14.73 -16.17 -40.47
CA VAL A 5 -15.09 -17.58 -40.22
C VAL A 5 -15.67 -17.68 -38.81
N LEU A 6 -16.98 -17.89 -38.76
CA LEU A 6 -17.74 -18.31 -37.59
C LEU A 6 -17.76 -19.84 -37.55
N LEU A 7 -17.37 -20.41 -36.42
CA LEU A 7 -17.69 -21.79 -36.07
C LEU A 7 -18.16 -21.80 -34.61
N LEU A 8 -19.47 -21.83 -34.46
CA LEU A 8 -20.17 -22.05 -33.19
C LEU A 8 -20.08 -23.53 -32.85
N SER A 9 -19.45 -23.88 -31.73
CA SER A 9 -19.69 -25.14 -31.03
C SER A 9 -20.15 -24.81 -29.62
N LEU A 10 -21.46 -25.00 -29.41
CA LEU A 10 -22.15 -24.81 -28.15
C LEU A 10 -21.82 -26.00 -27.23
N PHE A 11 -20.90 -25.81 -26.28
CA PHE A 11 -20.83 -26.65 -25.08
C PHE A 11 -21.18 -25.78 -23.87
N LEU A 12 -22.39 -25.98 -23.35
CA LEU A 12 -22.80 -25.53 -22.04
C LEU A 12 -22.08 -26.40 -21.00
N LEU A 13 -20.97 -25.90 -20.47
CA LEU A 13 -20.45 -26.30 -19.17
C LEU A 13 -20.27 -25.01 -18.37
N GLY A 14 -20.96 -24.94 -17.24
CA GLY A 14 -20.97 -23.77 -16.36
C GLY A 14 -19.56 -23.38 -15.96
N GLY A 15 -19.04 -22.32 -16.58
CA GLY A 15 -17.88 -21.62 -16.07
C GLY A 15 -18.31 -20.80 -14.88
N GLN A 16 -18.04 -21.29 -13.67
CA GLN A 16 -17.76 -20.35 -12.59
C GLN A 16 -16.57 -19.52 -13.06
N ALA A 17 -16.77 -18.21 -13.23
CA ALA A 17 -15.67 -17.28 -13.36
C ALA A 17 -14.87 -17.35 -12.05
N GLN A 18 -13.89 -18.25 -11.99
CA GLN A 18 -12.83 -18.14 -11.00
C GLN A 18 -12.02 -16.93 -11.42
N HIS A 19 -12.31 -15.82 -10.75
CA HIS A 19 -11.40 -14.69 -10.65
C HIS A 19 -10.17 -15.21 -9.89
N VAL A 20 -9.22 -15.83 -10.60
CA VAL A 20 -7.96 -16.29 -10.02
C VAL A 20 -7.07 -15.05 -9.87
N SER A 21 -7.31 -14.31 -8.79
CA SER A 21 -6.48 -13.21 -8.34
C SER A 21 -5.87 -13.58 -7.01
N ASP A 22 -4.98 -14.57 -7.03
CA ASP A 22 -4.19 -14.96 -5.87
C ASP A 22 -2.70 -14.73 -6.19
N TRP A 23 -2.08 -13.88 -5.39
CA TRP A 23 -0.62 -13.71 -5.31
C TRP A 23 -0.19 -14.09 -3.89
N THR A 24 1.06 -14.50 -3.70
CA THR A 24 1.58 -14.89 -2.38
C THR A 24 3.02 -14.43 -2.19
N TYR A 25 3.46 -14.37 -0.93
CA TYR A 25 4.87 -14.23 -0.55
C TYR A 25 5.55 -15.55 -0.23
N SER A 26 4.76 -16.61 -0.08
CA SER A 26 5.30 -17.96 0.10
C SER A 26 5.83 -18.47 -1.23
N GLU A 27 7.01 -19.10 -1.23
CA GLU A 27 7.60 -19.72 -2.42
C GLU A 27 6.58 -20.57 -3.20
N GLY A 28 6.56 -20.42 -4.52
CA GLY A 28 5.66 -21.15 -5.40
C GLY A 28 5.30 -20.40 -6.68
N ALA A 29 4.38 -20.97 -7.47
CA ALA A 29 4.02 -20.46 -8.79
C ALA A 29 3.40 -19.04 -8.81
N LEU A 30 3.08 -18.48 -7.64
CA LEU A 30 2.46 -17.17 -7.45
C LEU A 30 3.31 -16.27 -6.53
N ASP A 31 4.58 -16.63 -6.31
CA ASP A 31 5.52 -15.87 -5.50
C ASP A 31 6.08 -14.64 -6.23
N GLU A 32 6.85 -13.82 -5.51
CA GLU A 32 7.47 -12.58 -5.99
C GLU A 32 8.23 -12.75 -7.31
N ALA A 33 8.99 -13.84 -7.47
CA ALA A 33 9.79 -14.06 -8.66
C ALA A 33 8.92 -14.30 -9.91
N HIS A 34 7.66 -14.70 -9.72
CA HIS A 34 6.72 -15.04 -10.79
C HIS A 34 5.67 -13.95 -11.05
N TRP A 35 5.56 -12.91 -10.21
CA TRP A 35 4.60 -11.82 -10.43
C TRP A 35 4.72 -11.15 -11.81
N PRO A 36 5.91 -10.91 -12.39
CA PRO A 36 6.03 -10.33 -13.73
C PRO A 36 5.36 -11.17 -14.84
N GLN A 37 5.14 -12.47 -14.60
CA GLN A 37 4.50 -13.37 -15.56
C GLN A 37 2.99 -13.13 -15.66
N HIS A 38 2.38 -12.61 -14.59
CA HIS A 38 0.95 -12.32 -14.49
C HIS A 38 0.64 -10.82 -14.46
N TYR A 39 1.57 -10.00 -13.97
CA TYR A 39 1.50 -8.55 -13.83
C TYR A 39 2.77 -7.91 -14.41
N PRO A 40 2.84 -7.64 -15.73
CA PRO A 40 4.06 -7.15 -16.38
C PRO A 40 4.64 -5.86 -15.76
N ALA A 41 3.79 -5.04 -15.14
CA ALA A 41 4.21 -3.85 -14.39
C ALA A 41 5.13 -4.18 -13.20
N CYS A 42 4.95 -5.35 -12.57
CA CYS A 42 5.77 -5.85 -11.46
C CYS A 42 7.22 -6.18 -11.85
N GLY A 43 7.49 -6.36 -13.14
CA GLY A 43 8.85 -6.58 -13.68
C GLY A 43 9.54 -5.30 -14.18
N GLY A 44 9.00 -4.12 -13.85
CA GLY A 44 9.50 -2.84 -14.32
C GLY A 44 10.87 -2.46 -13.73
N GLN A 45 11.53 -1.48 -14.35
CA GLN A 45 12.82 -0.94 -13.87
C GLN A 45 12.67 0.10 -12.73
N ARG A 46 11.43 0.36 -12.29
CA ARG A 46 11.09 1.34 -11.26
C ARG A 46 10.06 0.70 -10.35
N GLN A 47 10.51 -0.20 -9.49
CA GLN A 47 9.67 -0.92 -8.54
C GLN A 47 10.03 -0.45 -7.14
N SER A 48 9.01 -0.05 -6.38
CA SER A 48 9.10 0.19 -4.94
C SER A 48 8.52 -1.03 -4.21
N PRO A 49 8.99 -1.27 -2.99
CA PRO A 49 9.21 -2.62 -2.42
C PRO A 49 7.93 -3.34 -1.96
N ILE A 50 8.07 -4.61 -1.56
CA ILE A 50 6.94 -5.47 -1.22
C ILE A 50 7.11 -6.22 0.12
N ASN A 51 6.12 -6.08 1.02
CA ASN A 51 5.65 -7.09 2.00
C ASN A 51 4.23 -6.71 2.50
N LEU A 52 3.20 -7.51 2.20
CA LEU A 52 1.81 -7.29 2.60
C LEU A 52 1.35 -8.34 3.62
N GLN A 53 1.21 -7.92 4.87
CA GLN A 53 0.19 -8.46 5.78
C GLN A 53 -0.85 -7.38 6.07
N ARG A 54 -2.06 -7.60 5.54
CA ARG A 54 -3.04 -6.54 5.27
C ARG A 54 -3.77 -6.06 6.53
N THR A 55 -3.37 -4.91 7.04
CA THR A 55 -4.23 -3.97 7.78
C THR A 55 -4.26 -2.63 7.04
N LYS A 56 -5.15 -2.53 6.06
CA LYS A 56 -5.40 -1.27 5.34
C LYS A 56 -6.43 -0.45 6.10
N ILE A 57 -6.09 0.78 6.44
CA ILE A 57 -7.01 1.76 7.00
C ILE A 57 -7.56 2.61 5.85
N SER A 58 -8.87 2.57 5.63
CA SER A 58 -9.53 3.51 4.71
C SER A 58 -9.58 4.89 5.35
N LEU A 59 -9.13 5.90 4.62
CA LEU A 59 -9.09 7.28 5.11
C LEU A 59 -10.27 8.11 4.56
N PRO A 60 -10.73 9.14 5.28
CA PRO A 60 -11.81 10.00 4.82
C PRO A 60 -11.35 10.86 3.64
N SER A 61 -12.25 11.11 2.68
CA SER A 61 -11.97 11.93 1.48
C SER A 61 -11.72 13.42 1.77
N THR A 62 -11.92 13.85 3.01
CA THR A 62 -11.59 15.20 3.50
C THR A 62 -10.09 15.36 3.78
N MET A 63 -9.34 14.27 3.94
CA MET A 63 -7.90 14.31 4.18
C MET A 63 -7.14 14.51 2.87
N ARG A 64 -6.27 15.52 2.83
CA ARG A 64 -5.60 15.98 1.62
C ARG A 64 -4.14 16.35 1.87
N MET A 65 -3.32 16.16 0.84
CA MET A 65 -1.95 16.64 0.75
C MET A 65 -1.85 17.60 -0.43
N THR A 66 -1.21 18.75 -0.24
CA THR A 66 -0.92 19.69 -1.33
C THR A 66 0.58 19.75 -1.51
N VAL A 67 1.07 19.44 -2.71
CA VAL A 67 2.50 19.53 -3.05
C VAL A 67 2.87 20.95 -3.49
N ALA A 68 4.17 21.23 -3.61
CA ALA A 68 4.69 22.59 -3.78
C ALA A 68 4.15 23.34 -5.02
N ASP A 69 3.78 22.62 -6.08
CA ASP A 69 3.20 23.21 -7.31
C ASP A 69 1.70 23.52 -7.19
N GLY A 70 1.09 23.25 -6.03
CA GLY A 70 -0.34 23.45 -5.77
C GLY A 70 -1.22 22.27 -6.12
N THR A 71 -0.67 21.17 -6.67
CA THR A 71 -1.43 19.95 -6.95
C THR A 71 -1.95 19.34 -5.65
N VAL A 72 -3.25 19.02 -5.64
CA VAL A 72 -3.92 18.43 -4.49
C VAL A 72 -4.08 16.93 -4.70
N TYR A 73 -3.71 16.17 -3.68
CA TYR A 73 -3.89 14.74 -3.59
C TYR A 73 -4.82 14.39 -2.42
N ILE A 74 -5.75 13.47 -2.64
CA ILE A 74 -6.76 13.04 -1.65
C ILE A 74 -6.32 11.70 -1.06
N ALA A 75 -6.29 11.59 0.26
CA ALA A 75 -5.88 10.35 0.93
C ALA A 75 -6.92 9.24 0.69
N GLN A 76 -6.43 8.03 0.39
CA GLN A 76 -7.27 6.86 0.12
C GLN A 76 -7.10 5.79 1.20
N GLN A 77 -5.85 5.41 1.47
CA GLN A 77 -5.53 4.32 2.41
C GLN A 77 -4.23 4.60 3.14
N MET A 78 -4.14 4.12 4.38
CA MET A 78 -2.89 3.99 5.14
C MET A 78 -2.60 2.53 5.44
N HIS A 79 -1.34 2.14 5.39
CA HIS A 79 -0.89 0.80 5.75
C HIS A 79 0.52 0.85 6.35
N PHE A 80 0.92 -0.26 6.96
CA PHE A 80 2.18 -0.39 7.66
C PHE A 80 2.96 -1.57 7.09
N HIS A 81 4.27 -1.41 6.99
CA HIS A 81 5.24 -2.47 6.78
C HIS A 81 6.02 -2.63 8.05
N TRP A 82 6.19 -3.87 8.52
CA TRP A 82 6.94 -4.15 9.75
C TRP A 82 7.62 -5.52 9.66
N GLY A 83 8.69 -5.68 10.43
CA GLY A 83 9.53 -6.88 10.49
C GLY A 83 9.08 -7.89 11.55
N GLY A 84 9.73 -9.05 11.56
CA GLY A 84 9.46 -10.14 12.50
C GLY A 84 10.35 -10.14 13.76
N ALA A 85 9.90 -10.85 14.80
CA ALA A 85 10.56 -10.93 16.10
C ALA A 85 11.68 -11.99 16.13
N SER A 86 12.78 -11.77 15.41
CA SER A 86 14.03 -12.49 15.64
C SER A 86 15.18 -11.86 14.86
N SER A 87 16.11 -11.24 15.59
CA SER A 87 17.48 -10.88 15.17
C SER A 87 17.70 -9.87 14.05
N GLU A 88 16.69 -9.45 13.29
CA GLU A 88 16.80 -8.32 12.36
C GLU A 88 15.67 -7.32 12.58
N ILE A 89 16.01 -6.17 13.16
CA ILE A 89 15.15 -5.01 13.37
C ILE A 89 14.93 -4.34 12.00
N SER A 90 14.26 -5.03 11.08
CA SER A 90 14.32 -4.78 9.64
C SER A 90 12.92 -5.02 9.05
N GLY A 91 12.15 -3.96 8.87
CA GLY A 91 10.74 -4.04 8.49
C GLY A 91 10.25 -2.94 7.56
N SER A 92 11.01 -1.84 7.46
CA SER A 92 10.75 -0.79 6.50
C SER A 92 11.07 -1.27 5.10
N GLU A 93 10.35 -0.70 4.17
CA GLU A 93 10.46 -0.97 2.76
C GLU A 93 11.62 -0.16 2.16
N HIS A 94 11.64 1.15 2.46
CA HIS A 94 12.74 2.04 2.15
C HIS A 94 13.92 1.86 3.12
N THR A 95 15.09 2.31 2.67
CA THR A 95 16.30 2.43 3.50
C THR A 95 16.90 3.82 3.35
N VAL A 96 17.60 4.30 4.38
CA VAL A 96 18.39 5.55 4.35
C VAL A 96 19.83 5.17 4.67
N ASP A 97 20.77 5.51 3.77
CA ASP A 97 22.18 5.12 3.88
C ASP A 97 22.39 3.60 4.09
N GLY A 98 21.52 2.79 3.47
CA GLY A 98 21.53 1.33 3.59
C GLY A 98 20.94 0.78 4.89
N ILE A 99 20.44 1.64 5.78
CA ILE A 99 19.83 1.24 7.05
C ILE A 99 18.33 1.05 6.87
N ARG A 100 17.83 -0.12 7.28
CA ARG A 100 16.40 -0.44 7.36
C ARG A 100 15.87 -0.12 8.76
N HIS A 101 14.62 0.35 8.84
CA HIS A 101 13.93 0.71 10.07
C HIS A 101 12.92 -0.39 10.49
N VAL A 102 12.39 -0.31 11.71
CA VAL A 102 11.48 -1.34 12.26
C VAL A 102 10.13 -1.42 11.55
N ILE A 103 9.59 -0.25 11.22
CA ILE A 103 8.24 -0.07 10.73
C ILE A 103 8.27 1.12 9.77
N GLU A 104 7.50 1.01 8.70
CA GLU A 104 7.24 2.09 7.77
C GLU A 104 5.74 2.27 7.56
N ILE A 105 5.28 3.51 7.63
CA ILE A 105 3.90 3.91 7.39
C ILE A 105 3.81 4.43 5.96
N HIS A 106 2.88 3.90 5.18
CA HIS A 106 2.52 4.43 3.86
C HIS A 106 1.13 5.02 3.88
N ILE A 107 1.01 6.26 3.42
CA ILE A 107 -0.27 6.92 3.17
C ILE A 107 -0.39 7.17 1.67
N VAL A 108 -1.28 6.42 1.03
CA VAL A 108 -1.52 6.49 -0.40
C VAL A 108 -2.58 7.54 -0.68
N HIS A 109 -2.25 8.45 -1.58
CA HIS A 109 -3.14 9.49 -2.06
C HIS A 109 -3.33 9.38 -3.58
N TYR A 110 -4.48 9.81 -4.08
CA TYR A 110 -4.72 9.97 -5.51
C TYR A 110 -4.89 11.44 -5.88
N ASN A 111 -4.44 11.79 -7.08
CA ASN A 111 -4.49 13.15 -7.61
C ASN A 111 -5.95 13.60 -7.79
N SER A 112 -6.31 14.74 -7.21
CA SER A 112 -7.69 15.23 -7.18
C SER A 112 -8.25 15.60 -8.56
N LYS A 113 -7.39 15.68 -9.59
CA LYS A 113 -7.85 15.87 -10.98
C LYS A 113 -8.61 14.66 -11.52
N TYR A 114 -8.40 13.47 -10.95
CA TYR A 114 -9.13 12.26 -11.32
C TYR A 114 -10.38 12.09 -10.45
N LYS A 115 -11.43 11.50 -11.04
CA LYS A 115 -12.73 11.32 -10.39
C LYS A 115 -12.69 10.33 -9.21
N SER A 116 -11.79 9.37 -9.24
CA SER A 116 -11.63 8.35 -8.19
C SER A 116 -10.21 7.81 -8.16
N TYR A 117 -9.84 7.20 -7.04
CA TYR A 117 -8.64 6.38 -6.92
C TYR A 117 -8.55 5.35 -8.03
N ASP A 118 -9.67 4.67 -8.35
CA ASP A 118 -9.68 3.59 -9.34
C ASP A 118 -9.25 4.03 -10.74
N ILE A 119 -9.55 5.29 -11.11
CA ILE A 119 -9.13 5.89 -12.38
C ILE A 119 -7.70 6.42 -12.26
N ALA A 120 -7.37 6.99 -11.11
CA ALA A 120 -6.08 7.61 -10.89
C ALA A 120 -4.94 6.59 -10.89
N GLN A 121 -5.12 5.40 -10.30
CA GLN A 121 -4.05 4.41 -10.16
C GLN A 121 -3.44 3.95 -11.49
N ASP A 122 -4.21 4.02 -12.58
CA ASP A 122 -3.75 3.65 -13.93
C ASP A 122 -3.07 4.81 -14.66
N ALA A 123 -3.00 5.99 -14.05
CA ALA A 123 -2.46 7.20 -14.64
C ALA A 123 -1.04 7.52 -14.13
N PRO A 124 -0.16 8.07 -14.97
CA PRO A 124 1.26 8.26 -14.65
C PRO A 124 1.52 9.27 -13.51
N ASP A 125 0.61 10.22 -13.29
CA ASP A 125 0.65 11.19 -12.19
C ASP A 125 -0.54 11.03 -11.24
N GLY A 126 -1.10 9.81 -11.25
CA GLY A 126 -2.29 9.42 -10.55
C GLY A 126 -2.15 9.37 -9.04
N LEU A 127 -0.97 8.98 -8.55
CA LEU A 127 -0.76 8.66 -7.15
C LEU A 127 0.43 9.40 -6.56
N ALA A 128 0.35 9.63 -5.26
CA ALA A 128 1.47 10.06 -4.44
C ALA A 128 1.41 9.30 -3.11
N VAL A 129 2.55 8.75 -2.68
CA VAL A 129 2.66 8.00 -1.42
C VAL A 129 3.54 8.78 -0.47
N LEU A 130 3.03 9.07 0.73
CA LEU A 130 3.83 9.57 1.84
C LEU A 130 4.33 8.38 2.66
N ALA A 131 5.64 8.26 2.81
CA ALA A 131 6.29 7.25 3.61
C ALA A 131 6.91 7.87 4.87
N ALA A 132 6.74 7.23 6.03
CA ALA A 132 7.35 7.66 7.29
C ALA A 132 7.89 6.46 8.07
N PHE A 133 9.13 6.55 8.55
CA PHE A 133 9.70 5.54 9.44
C PHE A 133 9.24 5.75 10.87
N VAL A 134 9.01 4.64 11.59
CA VAL A 134 8.84 4.65 13.04
C VAL A 134 10.14 4.13 13.66
N GLU A 135 10.57 4.77 14.75
CA GLU A 135 11.75 4.36 15.51
C GLU A 135 11.35 3.87 16.90
N VAL A 136 11.97 2.77 17.35
CA VAL A 136 11.87 2.34 18.75
C VAL A 136 12.97 3.02 19.54
N LYS A 137 12.60 3.72 20.62
CA LYS A 137 13.53 4.35 21.55
C LYS A 137 13.22 3.92 22.98
N ASN A 138 14.23 4.00 23.86
CA ASN A 138 14.11 3.66 25.28
C ASN A 138 13.40 4.78 26.10
N TYR A 139 12.31 5.33 25.56
CA TYR A 139 11.52 6.41 26.17
C TYR A 139 10.14 5.89 26.60
N PRO A 140 9.37 6.68 27.38
CA PRO A 140 7.96 6.36 27.68
C PRO A 140 7.17 6.13 26.40
N GLU A 141 6.10 5.33 26.51
CA GLU A 141 5.18 5.03 25.41
C GLU A 141 4.78 6.29 24.65
N ASN A 142 4.79 6.22 23.31
CA ASN A 142 4.20 7.26 22.49
C ASN A 142 2.68 7.17 22.56
N THR A 143 2.07 7.98 23.41
CA THR A 143 0.63 7.96 23.69
C THR A 143 -0.25 8.26 22.47
N TYR A 144 0.30 8.88 21.42
CA TYR A 144 -0.39 9.09 20.15
C TYR A 144 -0.77 7.77 19.46
N TYR A 145 -0.01 6.69 19.69
CA TYR A 145 -0.27 5.38 19.10
C TYR A 145 -1.18 4.49 19.97
N SER A 146 -1.38 4.82 21.25
CA SER A 146 -2.07 3.91 22.19
C SER A 146 -3.49 3.53 21.73
N ASN A 147 -4.25 4.50 21.22
CA ASN A 147 -5.59 4.24 20.69
C ASN A 147 -5.55 3.28 19.49
N PHE A 148 -4.69 3.55 18.50
CA PHE A 148 -4.49 2.68 17.35
C PHE A 148 -4.06 1.26 17.76
N ILE A 149 -3.05 1.15 18.62
CA ILE A 149 -2.50 -0.13 19.09
C ILE A 149 -3.57 -0.95 19.82
N SER A 150 -4.40 -0.32 20.66
CA SER A 150 -5.47 -1.03 21.39
C SER A 150 -6.49 -1.69 20.45
N HIS A 151 -6.75 -1.09 19.29
CA HIS A 151 -7.68 -1.64 18.29
C HIS A 151 -7.09 -2.82 17.51
N LEU A 152 -5.76 -2.94 17.41
CA LEU A 152 -5.11 -4.07 16.76
C LEU A 152 -5.45 -5.40 17.42
N ALA A 153 -5.74 -5.40 18.73
CA ALA A 153 -6.18 -6.59 19.45
C ALA A 153 -7.52 -7.16 18.93
N ASN A 154 -8.32 -6.36 18.21
CA ASN A 154 -9.61 -6.76 17.65
C ASN A 154 -9.50 -7.36 16.24
N ILE A 155 -8.33 -7.29 15.60
CA ILE A 155 -8.12 -7.68 14.19
C ILE A 155 -6.94 -8.64 14.02
N LYS A 156 -6.83 -9.62 14.92
CA LYS A 156 -5.73 -10.59 14.97
C LYS A 156 -5.71 -11.58 13.80
N TYR A 157 -6.87 -11.85 13.20
CA TYR A 157 -7.01 -12.87 12.16
C TYR A 157 -7.41 -12.25 10.80
N PRO A 158 -7.01 -12.87 9.68
CA PRO A 158 -7.35 -12.39 8.35
C PRO A 158 -8.87 -12.19 8.16
N GLY A 159 -9.24 -11.09 7.50
CA GLY A 159 -10.63 -10.73 7.21
C GLY A 159 -11.35 -9.99 8.33
N GLN A 160 -10.76 -9.91 9.54
CA GLN A 160 -11.30 -9.08 10.62
C GLN A 160 -11.15 -7.59 10.29
N ARG A 161 -12.11 -6.80 10.77
CA ARG A 161 -12.14 -5.35 10.60
C ARG A 161 -12.55 -4.70 11.91
N THR A 162 -12.07 -3.49 12.14
CA THR A 162 -12.46 -2.64 13.26
C THR A 162 -12.56 -1.20 12.78
N THR A 163 -13.31 -0.38 13.50
CA THR A 163 -13.44 1.05 13.23
C THR A 163 -12.59 1.81 14.21
N LEU A 164 -11.66 2.61 13.70
CA LEU A 164 -10.85 3.51 14.52
C LEU A 164 -11.62 4.82 14.71
N THR A 165 -11.78 5.25 15.96
CA THR A 165 -12.38 6.55 16.31
C THR A 165 -11.33 7.42 17.01
N GLY A 166 -11.26 8.71 16.68
CA GLY A 166 -10.34 9.65 17.32
C GLY A 166 -8.85 9.41 17.03
N LEU A 167 -8.51 8.81 15.89
CA LEU A 167 -7.13 8.74 15.41
C LEU A 167 -6.83 9.99 14.56
N ASP A 168 -5.85 10.78 14.98
CA ASP A 168 -5.24 11.78 14.11
C ASP A 168 -4.04 11.16 13.40
N VAL A 169 -4.09 11.12 12.07
CA VAL A 169 -2.99 10.58 11.26
C VAL A 169 -1.75 11.47 11.34
N GLN A 170 -1.90 12.77 11.56
CA GLN A 170 -0.75 13.67 11.70
C GLN A 170 0.08 13.37 12.95
N ASP A 171 -0.57 12.90 14.02
CA ASP A 171 0.11 12.48 15.25
C ASP A 171 0.99 11.23 15.05
N MET A 172 0.76 10.49 13.95
CA MET A 172 1.57 9.34 13.55
C MET A 172 2.73 9.70 12.61
N LEU A 173 2.87 10.98 12.24
CA LEU A 173 3.89 11.48 11.33
C LEU A 173 4.98 12.26 12.08
N PRO A 174 6.16 12.49 11.46
CA PRO A 174 7.17 13.36 12.03
C PRO A 174 6.65 14.79 12.24
N ARG A 175 7.02 15.41 13.37
CA ARG A 175 6.61 16.79 13.70
C ARG A 175 7.02 17.82 12.64
N ASN A 176 8.16 17.61 11.97
CA ASN A 176 8.64 18.48 10.92
C ASN A 176 8.46 17.79 9.56
N LEU A 177 7.45 18.21 8.82
CA LEU A 177 7.13 17.69 7.49
C LEU A 177 7.86 18.43 6.36
N GLN A 178 8.73 19.39 6.67
CA GLN A 178 9.47 20.16 5.65
C GLN A 178 10.73 19.44 5.16
N HIS A 179 11.22 18.44 5.91
CA HIS A 179 12.42 17.69 5.55
C HIS A 179 12.02 16.31 5.07
N TYR A 180 12.04 16.11 3.76
CA TYR A 180 11.69 14.85 3.13
C TYR A 180 12.46 14.67 1.82
N TYR A 181 12.52 13.42 1.36
CA TYR A 181 12.99 13.08 0.03
C TYR A 181 11.81 12.83 -0.90
N THR A 182 11.97 13.12 -2.18
CA THR A 182 10.96 12.83 -3.21
C THR A 182 11.62 12.17 -4.40
N TYR A 183 10.92 11.21 -5.00
CA TYR A 183 11.36 10.50 -6.19
C TYR A 183 10.14 9.90 -6.91
N HIS A 184 10.30 9.55 -8.19
CA HIS A 184 9.28 8.81 -8.94
C HIS A 184 9.45 7.30 -8.73
N GLY A 185 8.44 6.65 -8.15
CA GLY A 185 8.44 5.21 -7.85
C GLY A 185 7.24 4.46 -8.43
N SER A 186 6.93 3.30 -7.88
CA SER A 186 5.69 2.53 -8.14
C SER A 186 4.89 2.30 -6.86
N LEU A 187 3.67 1.79 -7.02
CA LEU A 187 2.99 1.03 -5.98
C LEU A 187 3.56 -0.39 -5.86
#